data_AF-K7LNT9-F1
#
_entry.id   AF-K7LNT9-F1
#
_cell.length_a   1.000
_cell.length_b   1.000
_cell.length_c   1.000
_cell.angle_alpha   90.00
_cell.angle_beta   90.00
_cell.angle_gamma   90.00
#
_symmetry.space_group_name_H-M   'P 1'
#
loop_
_entity.id
_entity.type
_entity.pdbx_description
1 polymer ?
#
loop_
_entity_poly.entity_id
_entity_poly.type
_entity_poly.pdbx_seq_one_letter_code
_entity_poly.pdbx_strand_id
1 'polypeptide(L)'
;MSAILLLVEILSYITGKEVVDLYKTNGIGRMRIYYEKALQALRGSGIELIMDVAKDTLQSLTNANAARDWVNKYVTPYSRDVNFKYIVVGNEIGPNTNEVALFNQQGIDNAGYQNLFDAMLDSIYAAVEKVGAPNLKIVVSESGWPSEGGDGASIENARTYYSNLIDHVSSGNGTPKRRGPIETYLFAMFDENQKSGKETERHFGLYRPDKSSKYQLRFNN
;
A
#
# COMPACT_ATOMS: atom_id res chain seq x y z
N MET A 1 -1.46 -23.56 8.90
CA MET A 1 -1.75 -22.61 7.80
C MET A 1 -0.48 -22.39 7.02
N SER A 2 -0.48 -22.57 5.69
CA SER A 2 0.68 -22.26 4.87
C SER A 2 1.11 -20.80 5.10
N ALA A 3 2.40 -20.57 5.34
CA ALA A 3 3.01 -19.24 5.42
C ALA A 3 3.41 -18.70 4.04
N ILE A 4 3.17 -19.50 2.99
CA ILE A 4 3.54 -19.17 1.62
C ILE A 4 2.45 -18.28 1.02
N LEU A 5 2.85 -17.08 0.63
CA LEU A 5 2.07 -16.13 -0.14
C LEU A 5 2.70 -16.04 -1.53
N LEU A 6 1.89 -16.19 -2.57
CA LEU A 6 2.32 -16.01 -3.96
C LEU A 6 1.69 -14.73 -4.51
N LEU A 7 2.53 -13.87 -5.10
CA LEU A 7 2.07 -12.73 -5.90
C LEU A 7 1.68 -13.24 -7.29
N VAL A 8 0.46 -12.95 -7.72
CA VAL A 8 -0.09 -13.40 -8.99
C VAL A 8 -0.40 -12.22 -9.88
N GLU A 9 0.19 -12.28 -11.08
CA GLU A 9 -0.27 -11.53 -12.23
C GLU A 9 -1.01 -12.49 -13.19
N ILE A 10 -2.27 -12.20 -13.49
CA ILE A 10 -3.04 -13.01 -14.45
C ILE A 10 -2.69 -12.55 -15.87
N LEU A 11 -1.81 -13.33 -16.48
CA LEU A 11 -1.34 -13.16 -17.86
C LEU A 11 -2.37 -13.68 -18.86
N SER A 12 -2.25 -13.28 -20.13
CA SER A 12 -3.24 -13.57 -21.17
C SER A 12 -3.46 -15.07 -21.45
N TYR A 13 -2.50 -15.92 -21.12
CA TYR A 13 -2.57 -17.37 -21.38
C TYR A 13 -3.20 -18.18 -20.24
N ILE A 14 -3.50 -17.57 -19.09
CA ILE A 14 -4.11 -18.25 -17.94
C ILE A 14 -5.29 -17.44 -17.41
N THR A 15 -6.39 -18.12 -17.16
CA THR A 15 -7.60 -17.50 -16.61
C THR A 15 -7.52 -17.42 -15.09
N GLY A 16 -8.28 -16.49 -14.48
CA GLY A 16 -8.39 -16.43 -13.02
C GLY A 16 -8.92 -17.72 -12.41
N LYS A 17 -9.78 -18.46 -13.13
CA LYS A 17 -10.30 -19.76 -12.68
C LYS A 17 -9.21 -20.82 -12.62
N GLU A 18 -8.38 -20.93 -13.66
CA GLU A 18 -7.27 -21.88 -13.69
C GLU A 18 -6.26 -21.60 -12.57
N VAL A 19 -5.96 -20.33 -12.29
CA VAL A 19 -5.12 -19.95 -11.13
C VAL A 19 -5.75 -20.42 -9.82
N VAL A 20 -7.03 -20.14 -9.59
CA VAL A 20 -7.71 -20.55 -8.35
C VAL A 20 -7.76 -22.07 -8.21
N ASP A 21 -7.99 -22.81 -9.30
CA ASP A 21 -7.99 -24.27 -9.30
C ASP A 21 -6.59 -24.84 -8.98
N LEU A 22 -5.52 -24.23 -9.50
CA LEU A 22 -4.14 -24.57 -9.14
C LEU A 22 -3.86 -24.34 -7.65
N TYR A 23 -4.32 -23.22 -7.10
CA TYR A 23 -4.18 -22.93 -5.67
C TYR A 23 -4.87 -23.98 -4.80
N LYS A 24 -6.13 -24.31 -5.12
CA LYS A 24 -6.90 -25.31 -4.39
C LYS A 24 -6.26 -26.69 -4.47
N THR A 25 -5.82 -27.10 -5.66
CA THR A 25 -5.20 -28.41 -5.88
C THR A 25 -3.87 -28.55 -5.12
N ASN A 26 -3.13 -27.46 -4.94
CA ASN A 26 -1.86 -27.44 -4.22
C ASN A 26 -2.00 -27.06 -2.73
N GLY A 27 -3.22 -26.91 -2.21
CA GLY A 27 -3.46 -26.55 -0.80
C GLY A 27 -2.96 -25.15 -0.41
N ILE A 28 -2.86 -24.23 -1.38
CA ILE A 28 -2.41 -22.85 -1.15
C ILE A 28 -3.60 -22.00 -0.71
N GLY A 29 -3.51 -21.46 0.51
CA GLY A 29 -4.62 -20.75 1.16
C GLY A 29 -4.58 -19.23 1.06
N ARG A 30 -3.53 -18.61 0.51
CA ARG A 30 -3.41 -17.14 0.45
C ARG A 30 -2.84 -16.68 -0.89
N MET A 31 -3.43 -15.64 -1.46
CA MET A 31 -3.05 -15.05 -2.75
C MET A 31 -2.82 -13.55 -2.60
N ARG A 32 -1.78 -12.99 -3.24
CA ARG A 32 -1.63 -11.55 -3.45
C ARG A 32 -1.84 -11.22 -4.92
N ILE A 33 -2.66 -10.22 -5.25
CA ILE A 33 -2.92 -9.81 -6.65
C ILE A 33 -2.69 -8.31 -6.82
N TYR A 34 -2.12 -7.92 -7.97
CA TYR A 34 -2.08 -6.53 -8.42
C TYR A 34 -3.35 -6.10 -9.17
N TYR A 35 -3.98 -7.04 -9.87
CA TYR A 35 -5.06 -6.74 -10.82
C TYR A 35 -6.33 -7.51 -10.50
N GLU A 36 -7.47 -6.88 -10.76
CA GLU A 36 -8.83 -7.32 -10.44
C GLU A 36 -9.28 -8.60 -11.16
N LYS A 37 -8.53 -9.07 -12.16
CA LYS A 37 -8.91 -10.19 -13.04
C LYS A 37 -9.20 -11.49 -12.27
N ALA A 38 -8.66 -11.65 -11.06
CA ALA A 38 -8.86 -12.83 -10.22
C ALA A 38 -10.15 -12.79 -9.40
N LEU A 39 -10.73 -11.60 -9.15
CA LEU A 39 -11.77 -11.42 -8.13
C LEU A 39 -13.00 -12.28 -8.39
N GLN A 40 -13.45 -12.37 -9.64
CA GLN A 40 -14.61 -13.18 -9.99
C GLN A 40 -14.37 -14.68 -9.76
N ALA A 41 -13.15 -15.16 -10.00
CA ALA A 41 -12.79 -16.56 -9.80
C ALA A 41 -12.56 -16.92 -8.33
N LEU A 42 -12.20 -15.93 -7.49
CA LEU A 42 -11.96 -16.12 -6.07
C LEU A 42 -13.23 -16.30 -5.24
N ARG A 43 -14.40 -15.95 -5.78
CA ARG A 43 -15.71 -16.07 -5.09
C ARG A 43 -15.95 -17.52 -4.64
N GLY A 44 -16.19 -17.72 -3.35
CA GLY A 44 -16.42 -19.02 -2.74
C GLY A 44 -15.20 -19.95 -2.70
N SER A 45 -14.00 -19.47 -3.06
CA SER A 45 -12.78 -20.30 -3.07
C SER A 45 -12.25 -20.61 -1.67
N GLY A 46 -12.53 -19.73 -0.69
CA GLY A 46 -11.96 -19.77 0.66
C GLY A 46 -10.52 -19.24 0.76
N ILE A 47 -9.88 -18.88 -0.36
CA ILE A 47 -8.52 -18.34 -0.40
C ILE A 47 -8.51 -16.93 0.21
N GLU A 48 -7.63 -16.69 1.18
CA GLU A 48 -7.38 -15.37 1.75
C GLU A 48 -6.72 -14.46 0.70
N LEU A 49 -7.33 -13.32 0.40
CA LEU A 49 -6.86 -12.39 -0.62
C LEU A 49 -6.16 -11.17 -0.01
N ILE A 50 -4.96 -10.89 -0.50
CA ILE A 50 -4.26 -9.62 -0.38
C ILE A 50 -4.40 -8.91 -1.71
N MET A 51 -5.07 -7.76 -1.73
CA MET A 51 -5.32 -7.01 -2.97
C MET A 51 -4.57 -5.70 -2.94
N ASP A 52 -3.66 -5.52 -3.89
CA ASP A 52 -2.90 -4.29 -4.04
C ASP A 52 -3.74 -3.24 -4.76
N VAL A 53 -3.66 -1.99 -4.31
CA VAL A 53 -4.13 -0.86 -5.09
C VAL A 53 -3.07 -0.54 -6.14
N ALA A 54 -3.49 -0.45 -7.40
CA ALA A 54 -2.61 -0.07 -8.50
C ALA A 54 -1.97 1.32 -8.26
N LYS A 55 -0.68 1.43 -8.59
CA LYS A 55 0.16 2.61 -8.33
C LYS A 55 -0.42 3.91 -8.91
N ASP A 56 -0.96 3.84 -10.13
CA ASP A 56 -1.61 4.96 -10.82
C ASP A 56 -2.93 5.42 -10.16
N THR A 57 -3.53 4.54 -9.36
CA THR A 57 -4.78 4.80 -8.65
C THR A 57 -4.53 5.44 -7.28
N LEU A 58 -3.39 5.16 -6.64
CA LEU A 58 -3.08 5.56 -5.26
C LEU A 58 -3.37 7.03 -4.97
N GLN A 59 -2.83 7.94 -5.78
CA GLN A 59 -2.97 9.38 -5.52
C GLN A 59 -4.42 9.86 -5.60
N SER A 60 -5.24 9.23 -6.46
CA SER A 60 -6.66 9.56 -6.55
C SER A 60 -7.43 9.19 -5.28
N LEU A 61 -6.97 8.18 -4.52
CA LEU A 61 -7.65 7.71 -3.31
C LEU A 61 -7.54 8.68 -2.13
N THR A 62 -6.73 9.72 -2.24
CA THR A 62 -6.75 10.86 -1.30
C THR A 62 -8.09 11.60 -1.34
N ASN A 63 -8.84 11.48 -2.45
CA ASN A 63 -10.21 11.93 -2.56
C ASN A 63 -11.18 10.84 -2.06
N ALA A 64 -12.00 11.18 -1.06
CA ALA A 64 -12.96 10.24 -0.46
C ALA A 64 -13.99 9.66 -1.45
N ASN A 65 -14.38 10.41 -2.48
CA ASN A 65 -15.29 9.88 -3.51
C ASN A 65 -14.60 8.87 -4.40
N ALA A 66 -13.36 9.13 -4.84
CA ALA A 66 -12.58 8.18 -5.62
C ALA A 66 -12.28 6.90 -4.82
N ALA A 67 -11.92 7.03 -3.54
CA ALA A 67 -11.76 5.89 -2.64
C ALA A 67 -13.03 5.05 -2.52
N ARG A 68 -14.18 5.71 -2.33
CA ARG A 68 -15.49 5.05 -2.30
C ARG A 68 -15.78 4.34 -3.61
N ASP A 69 -15.52 4.97 -4.74
CA ASP A 69 -15.81 4.40 -6.06
C ASP A 69 -14.91 3.20 -6.34
N TRP A 70 -13.64 3.25 -5.93
CA TRP A 70 -12.72 2.11 -6.00
C TRP A 70 -13.20 0.93 -5.15
N VAL A 71 -13.60 1.17 -3.89
CA VAL A 71 -14.15 0.11 -3.02
C VAL A 71 -15.47 -0.43 -3.56
N ASN A 72 -16.35 0.43 -4.08
CA ASN A 72 -17.60 0.02 -4.72
C ASN A 72 -17.37 -0.85 -5.96
N LYS A 73 -16.27 -0.61 -6.68
CA LYS A 73 -15.92 -1.36 -7.88
C LYS A 73 -15.24 -2.70 -7.57
N TYR A 74 -14.26 -2.70 -6.67
CA TYR A 74 -13.34 -3.84 -6.50
C TYR A 74 -13.51 -4.65 -5.22
N VAL A 75 -14.19 -4.10 -4.20
CA VAL A 75 -14.34 -4.78 -2.91
C VAL A 75 -15.79 -5.17 -2.69
N THR A 76 -16.70 -4.20 -2.78
CA THR A 76 -18.13 -4.37 -2.46
C THR A 76 -18.79 -5.55 -3.18
N PRO A 77 -18.63 -5.72 -4.51
CA PRO A 77 -19.30 -6.79 -5.24
C PRO A 77 -18.84 -8.21 -4.85
N TYR A 78 -17.69 -8.28 -4.17
CA TYR A 78 -16.97 -9.51 -3.81
C TYR A 78 -16.89 -9.72 -2.29
N SER A 79 -17.24 -8.72 -1.48
CA SER A 79 -17.08 -8.72 -0.02
C SER A 79 -17.78 -9.86 0.72
N ARG A 80 -18.80 -10.46 0.10
CA ARG A 80 -19.58 -11.57 0.68
C ARG A 80 -18.99 -12.95 0.43
N ASP A 81 -18.19 -13.11 -0.61
CA ASP A 81 -17.74 -14.43 -1.09
C ASP A 81 -16.25 -14.51 -1.47
N VAL A 82 -15.54 -13.38 -1.54
CA VAL A 82 -14.08 -13.33 -1.54
C VAL A 82 -13.60 -13.03 -0.13
N ASN A 83 -12.67 -13.84 0.37
CA ASN A 83 -12.12 -13.71 1.71
C ASN A 83 -10.97 -12.69 1.73
N PHE A 84 -11.30 -11.40 1.65
CA PHE A 84 -10.29 -10.34 1.72
C PHE A 84 -9.60 -10.33 3.10
N LYS A 85 -8.29 -10.52 3.10
CA LYS A 85 -7.44 -10.45 4.28
C LYS A 85 -6.86 -9.06 4.46
N TYR A 86 -6.28 -8.51 3.39
CA TYR A 86 -5.66 -7.19 3.38
C TYR A 86 -5.98 -6.46 2.08
N ILE A 87 -6.30 -5.17 2.18
CA ILE A 87 -6.05 -4.23 1.09
C ILE A 87 -4.68 -3.64 1.32
N VAL A 88 -3.83 -3.75 0.31
CA VAL A 88 -2.49 -3.22 0.29
C VAL A 88 -2.52 -1.88 -0.41
N VAL A 89 -2.26 -0.82 0.35
CA VAL A 89 -2.10 0.52 -0.19
C VAL A 89 -0.61 0.81 -0.22
N GLY A 90 -0.06 0.98 -1.43
CA GLY A 90 1.26 1.59 -1.59
C GLY A 90 1.15 3.11 -1.41
N ASN A 91 2.21 3.76 -1.02
CA ASN A 91 2.32 5.21 -1.03
C ASN A 91 3.66 5.57 -1.63
N GLU A 92 3.72 5.53 -2.96
CA GLU A 92 4.83 6.04 -3.73
C GLU A 92 4.54 7.49 -4.11
N ILE A 93 4.85 8.43 -3.21
CA ILE A 93 4.59 9.84 -3.48
C ILE A 93 5.71 10.39 -4.36
N GLY A 94 5.38 10.62 -5.63
CA GLY A 94 6.14 11.48 -6.54
C GLY A 94 5.76 12.96 -6.34
N PRO A 95 6.69 13.89 -6.54
CA PRO A 95 6.74 15.05 -5.66
C PRO A 95 6.18 16.29 -6.36
N ASN A 96 4.89 16.52 -6.17
CA ASN A 96 4.45 17.88 -5.89
C ASN A 96 4.75 18.08 -4.39
N THR A 97 5.84 18.81 -4.12
CA THR A 97 6.49 19.02 -2.81
C THR A 97 5.57 19.66 -1.77
N ASN A 98 4.58 18.94 -1.28
CA ASN A 98 3.65 19.45 -0.28
C ASN A 98 4.11 18.97 1.10
N GLU A 99 4.15 19.89 2.06
CA GLU A 99 4.46 19.60 3.48
C GLU A 99 3.61 18.44 4.01
N VAL A 100 2.39 18.29 3.50
CA VAL A 100 1.44 17.21 3.79
C VAL A 100 2.00 15.82 3.45
N ALA A 101 2.75 15.70 2.36
CA ALA A 101 3.32 14.43 1.93
C ALA A 101 4.53 14.03 2.79
N LEU A 102 5.28 15.03 3.28
CA LEU A 102 6.45 14.85 4.13
C LEU A 102 6.11 14.79 5.63
N PHE A 103 4.82 14.83 6.01
CA PHE A 103 4.37 14.95 7.41
C PHE A 103 4.87 16.23 8.12
N ASN A 104 5.22 17.27 7.35
CA ASN A 104 5.72 18.54 7.87
C ASN A 104 4.62 19.59 8.08
N GLN A 105 3.41 19.34 7.54
CA GLN A 105 2.32 20.32 7.64
C GLN A 105 2.03 20.62 9.11
N GLN A 106 2.03 21.92 9.43
CA GLN A 106 1.61 22.39 10.74
C GLN A 106 0.09 22.56 10.76
N GLY A 107 -0.57 21.86 11.67
CA GLY A 107 -2.04 21.86 11.76
C GLY A 107 -2.70 20.98 10.69
N ILE A 108 -4.03 21.01 10.68
CA ILE A 108 -4.85 20.22 9.76
C ILE A 108 -5.19 21.00 8.50
N ASP A 109 -5.30 20.29 7.37
CA ASP A 109 -5.84 20.84 6.13
C ASP A 109 -7.37 20.98 6.21
N ASN A 110 -7.99 21.42 5.11
CA ASN A 110 -9.45 21.56 5.03
C ASN A 110 -10.20 20.22 5.14
N ALA A 111 -9.51 19.10 4.89
CA ALA A 111 -10.07 17.76 5.04
C ALA A 111 -9.89 17.19 6.46
N GLY A 112 -9.15 17.89 7.34
CA GLY A 112 -8.92 17.50 8.73
C GLY A 112 -7.64 16.69 8.96
N TYR A 113 -6.73 16.63 7.98
CA TYR A 113 -5.52 15.80 8.05
C TYR A 113 -4.25 16.63 8.10
N GLN A 114 -3.24 16.12 8.82
CA GLN A 114 -1.90 16.72 8.88
C GLN A 114 -0.95 16.10 7.85
N ASN A 115 -1.32 14.96 7.27
CA ASN A 115 -0.47 14.25 6.32
C ASN A 115 -1.30 13.44 5.33
N LEU A 116 -0.70 13.14 4.17
CA LEU A 116 -1.39 12.47 3.07
C LEU A 116 -1.64 10.99 3.35
N PHE A 117 -0.77 10.39 4.15
CA PHE A 117 -0.84 8.99 4.55
C PHE A 117 -2.14 8.72 5.32
N ASP A 118 -2.44 9.52 6.34
CA ASP A 118 -3.68 9.44 7.11
C ASP A 118 -4.91 9.69 6.24
N ALA A 119 -4.87 10.73 5.39
CA ALA A 119 -5.98 11.07 4.52
C ALA A 119 -6.35 9.91 3.57
N MET A 120 -5.34 9.26 2.97
CA MET A 120 -5.54 8.12 2.08
C MET A 120 -5.99 6.87 2.82
N LEU A 121 -5.45 6.62 4.02
CA LEU A 121 -5.83 5.45 4.79
C LEU A 121 -7.27 5.58 5.32
N ASP A 122 -7.65 6.79 5.77
CA ASP A 122 -8.99 7.07 6.28
C ASP A 122 -10.05 7.14 5.19
N SER A 123 -9.71 7.57 3.99
CA SER A 123 -10.63 7.49 2.85
C SER A 123 -10.98 6.02 2.53
N ILE A 124 -10.00 5.12 2.62
CA ILE A 124 -10.20 3.69 2.39
C ILE A 124 -10.94 3.04 3.58
N TYR A 125 -10.63 3.40 4.82
CA TYR A 125 -11.42 2.94 5.98
C TYR A 125 -12.89 3.37 5.85
N ALA A 126 -13.15 4.64 5.53
CA ALA A 126 -14.51 5.16 5.37
C ALA A 126 -15.27 4.45 4.24
N ALA A 127 -14.59 4.16 3.14
CA ALA A 127 -15.17 3.43 2.03
C ALA A 127 -15.51 1.98 2.42
N VAL A 128 -14.59 1.26 3.09
CA VAL A 128 -14.80 -0.13 3.55
C VAL A 128 -15.91 -0.24 4.61
N GLU A 129 -15.99 0.69 5.55
CA GLU A 129 -17.07 0.73 6.55
C GLU A 129 -18.43 0.95 5.89
N LYS A 130 -18.51 1.87 4.93
CA LYS A 130 -19.76 2.21 4.25
C LYS A 130 -20.36 1.04 3.47
N VAL A 131 -19.51 0.11 3.01
CA VAL A 131 -19.93 -1.07 2.26
C VAL A 131 -20.18 -2.28 3.16
N GLY A 132 -20.04 -2.12 4.48
CA GLY A 132 -20.38 -3.13 5.48
C GLY A 132 -19.38 -4.28 5.56
N ALA A 133 -18.09 -4.02 5.33
CA ALA A 133 -17.03 -5.03 5.42
C ALA A 133 -16.12 -4.81 6.65
N PRO A 134 -16.64 -4.93 7.90
CA PRO A 134 -15.91 -4.53 9.12
C PRO A 134 -14.68 -5.38 9.44
N ASN A 135 -14.63 -6.62 8.93
CA ASN A 135 -13.52 -7.55 9.19
C ASN A 135 -12.36 -7.40 8.21
N LEU A 136 -12.52 -6.56 7.18
CA LEU A 136 -11.47 -6.31 6.20
C LEU A 136 -10.38 -5.46 6.84
N LYS A 137 -9.20 -6.05 7.00
CA LYS A 137 -8.00 -5.33 7.47
C LYS A 137 -7.35 -4.59 6.31
N ILE A 138 -6.76 -3.44 6.60
CA ILE A 138 -6.02 -2.64 5.63
C ILE A 138 -4.60 -2.49 6.17
N VAL A 139 -3.63 -2.67 5.29
CA VAL A 139 -2.19 -2.64 5.58
C VAL A 139 -1.52 -1.76 4.53
N VAL A 140 -0.52 -1.00 4.94
CA VAL A 140 0.33 -0.25 4.00
C VAL A 140 1.54 -1.12 3.69
N SER A 141 1.62 -1.73 2.51
CA SER A 141 2.73 -2.67 2.23
C SER A 141 3.98 -2.01 1.66
N GLU A 142 3.85 -0.83 1.07
CA GLU A 142 4.92 -0.20 0.31
C GLU A 142 4.81 1.30 0.48
N SER A 143 5.49 1.86 1.47
CA SER A 143 5.57 3.31 1.67
C SER A 143 7.00 3.76 1.46
N GLY A 144 7.23 4.72 0.55
CA GLY A 144 8.59 5.10 0.19
C GLY A 144 8.70 6.47 -0.48
N TRP A 145 9.91 7.02 -0.42
CA TRP A 145 10.27 8.26 -1.09
C TRP A 145 11.65 8.10 -1.77
N PRO A 146 11.76 8.39 -3.09
CA PRO A 146 13.02 8.21 -3.80
C PRO A 146 14.03 9.31 -3.43
N SER A 147 15.31 8.95 -3.30
CA SER A 147 16.36 9.95 -3.08
C SER A 147 16.79 10.71 -4.32
N GLU A 148 16.52 10.19 -5.53
CA GLU A 148 16.97 10.75 -6.81
C GLU A 148 16.00 10.36 -7.94
N GLY A 149 16.17 10.95 -9.13
CA GLY A 149 15.55 10.46 -10.37
C GLY A 149 14.20 11.05 -10.79
N GLY A 150 13.69 12.06 -10.08
CA GLY A 150 12.42 12.74 -10.37
C GLY A 150 12.27 13.96 -9.48
N ASP A 151 11.20 14.74 -9.64
CA ASP A 151 11.11 16.13 -9.13
C ASP A 151 11.48 16.34 -7.66
N GLY A 152 10.65 16.49 -6.63
CA GLY A 152 11.14 16.53 -5.22
C GLY A 152 11.86 15.27 -4.66
N ALA A 153 12.48 14.41 -5.48
CA ALA A 153 13.33 13.33 -5.02
C ALA A 153 14.67 13.89 -4.51
N SER A 154 14.96 13.67 -3.24
CA SER A 154 16.22 14.10 -2.63
C SER A 154 16.53 13.27 -1.40
N ILE A 155 17.81 13.18 -1.02
CA ILE A 155 18.22 12.53 0.24
C ILE A 155 17.55 13.20 1.44
N GLU A 156 17.41 14.53 1.41
CA GLU A 156 16.79 15.35 2.46
C GLU A 156 15.31 14.99 2.66
N ASN A 157 14.54 14.99 1.57
CA ASN A 157 13.11 14.69 1.60
C ASN A 157 12.86 13.23 1.95
N ALA A 158 13.64 12.31 1.39
CA ALA A 158 13.51 10.89 1.72
C ALA A 158 13.82 10.63 3.21
N ARG A 159 14.88 11.24 3.76
CA ARG A 159 15.19 11.14 5.20
C ARG A 159 14.03 11.66 6.05
N THR A 160 13.53 12.85 5.71
CA THR A 160 12.41 13.49 6.41
C THR A 160 11.18 12.61 6.39
N TYR A 161 10.79 12.15 5.19
CA TYR A 161 9.65 11.26 4.99
C TYR A 161 9.75 9.99 5.83
N TYR A 162 10.86 9.25 5.72
CA TYR A 162 11.02 8.00 6.45
C TYR A 162 11.07 8.21 7.97
N SER A 163 11.74 9.25 8.45
CA SER A 163 11.81 9.54 9.89
C SER A 163 10.42 9.85 10.44
N ASN A 164 9.68 10.75 9.78
CA ASN A 164 8.35 11.15 10.24
C ASN A 164 7.33 10.01 10.11
N LEU A 165 7.41 9.20 9.05
CA LEU A 165 6.55 8.03 8.89
C LEU A 165 6.81 6.98 9.98
N ILE A 166 8.08 6.70 10.28
CA ILE A 166 8.44 5.77 11.36
C ILE A 166 7.92 6.31 12.70
N ASP A 167 8.17 7.57 13.03
CA ASP A 167 7.69 8.16 14.28
C ASP A 167 6.16 8.15 14.38
N HIS A 168 5.47 8.46 13.28
CA HIS A 168 4.01 8.41 13.20
C HIS A 168 3.48 6.99 13.46
N VAL A 169 3.98 5.98 12.74
CA VAL A 169 3.53 4.59 12.88
C VAL A 169 3.91 4.01 14.24
N SER A 170 5.15 4.22 14.70
CA SER A 170 5.64 3.75 16.00
C SER A 170 4.95 4.41 17.18
N SER A 171 4.33 5.58 17.01
CA SER A 171 3.52 6.20 18.07
C SER A 171 2.30 5.36 18.47
N GLY A 172 1.85 4.43 17.61
CA GLY A 172 0.69 3.58 17.84
C GLY A 172 -0.66 4.33 17.88
N ASN A 173 -0.64 5.63 17.58
CA ASN A 173 -1.83 6.48 17.63
C ASN A 173 -2.84 6.15 16.54
N GLY A 174 -2.37 5.70 15.38
CA GLY A 174 -3.19 5.52 14.19
C GLY A 174 -3.58 6.85 13.55
N THR A 175 -4.62 6.80 12.73
CA THR A 175 -5.13 7.93 11.98
C THR A 175 -6.19 8.71 12.77
N PRO A 176 -6.64 9.90 12.31
CA PRO A 176 -7.77 10.62 12.91
C PRO A 176 -9.07 9.79 12.98
N LYS A 177 -9.41 9.04 11.92
CA LYS A 177 -10.63 8.21 11.89
C LYS A 177 -10.47 6.89 12.64
N ARG A 178 -9.30 6.25 12.55
CA ARG A 178 -9.06 4.92 13.12
C ARG A 178 -7.81 4.91 13.99
N ARG A 179 -8.07 5.02 15.30
CA ARG A 179 -7.04 4.92 16.34
C ARG A 179 -6.45 3.52 16.43
N GLY A 180 -5.16 3.43 16.76
CA GLY A 180 -4.46 2.17 16.99
C GLY A 180 -3.32 1.90 15.99
N PRO A 181 -2.61 0.77 16.14
CA PRO A 181 -1.44 0.48 15.32
C PRO A 181 -1.79 0.32 13.84
N ILE A 182 -0.93 0.85 12.97
CA ILE A 182 -1.01 0.72 11.51
C ILE A 182 0.14 -0.16 11.05
N GLU A 183 -0.16 -1.38 10.60
CA GLU A 183 0.85 -2.23 10.01
C GLU A 183 1.33 -1.59 8.70
N THR A 184 2.61 -1.22 8.66
CA THR A 184 3.23 -0.44 7.60
C THR A 184 4.59 -1.02 7.24
N TYR A 185 4.85 -1.21 5.96
CA TYR A 185 6.11 -1.71 5.43
C TYR A 185 6.76 -0.65 4.53
N LEU A 186 8.07 -0.46 4.70
CA LEU A 186 8.84 0.52 3.94
C LEU A 186 9.35 -0.09 2.64
N PHE A 187 9.27 0.68 1.55
CA PHE A 187 9.86 0.35 0.26
C PHE A 187 11.05 1.28 -0.01
N ALA A 188 12.29 0.81 -0.17
CA ALA A 188 12.79 -0.56 -0.19
C ALA A 188 14.05 -0.70 0.69
N MET A 189 14.52 -1.93 0.95
CA MET A 189 15.74 -2.10 1.75
C MET A 189 16.98 -1.56 1.03
N PHE A 190 17.15 -1.83 -0.26
CA PHE A 190 18.31 -1.39 -1.03
C PHE A 190 17.90 -0.59 -2.27
N ASP A 191 18.75 0.34 -2.69
CA ASP A 191 18.65 0.96 -4.00
C ASP A 191 18.87 -0.10 -5.09
N GLU A 192 18.01 -0.09 -6.09
CA GLU A 192 18.02 -1.05 -7.19
C GLU A 192 18.70 -0.42 -8.42
N ASN A 193 20.01 -0.16 -8.33
CA ASN A 193 20.76 0.61 -9.33
C ASN A 193 20.75 0.02 -10.76
N GLN A 194 20.36 -1.25 -10.93
CA GLN A 194 20.23 -1.92 -12.24
C GLN A 194 18.78 -2.02 -12.73
N LYS A 195 17.81 -1.47 -11.99
CA LYS A 195 16.39 -1.53 -12.37
C LYS A 195 16.13 -0.74 -13.63
N SER A 196 15.35 -1.30 -14.55
CA SER A 196 14.87 -0.61 -15.74
C SER A 196 13.63 0.23 -15.41
N GLY A 197 13.26 1.16 -16.30
CA GLY A 197 12.09 2.02 -16.11
C GLY A 197 12.46 3.43 -15.65
N LYS A 198 11.60 4.05 -14.84
CA LYS A 198 11.81 5.43 -14.37
C LYS A 198 13.03 5.50 -13.45
N GLU A 199 13.79 6.59 -13.54
CA GLU A 199 15.00 6.75 -12.73
C GLU A 199 14.70 6.66 -11.22
N THR A 200 13.59 7.23 -10.75
CA THR A 200 13.16 7.14 -9.34
C THR A 200 13.09 5.71 -8.79
N GLU A 201 12.76 4.71 -9.62
CA GLU A 201 12.61 3.30 -9.20
C GLU A 201 13.91 2.72 -8.64
N ARG A 202 15.06 3.32 -8.98
CA ARG A 202 16.39 2.88 -8.53
C ARG A 202 16.74 3.37 -7.13
N HIS A 203 15.98 4.33 -6.60
CA HIS A 203 16.45 5.23 -5.52
C HIS A 203 15.57 5.22 -4.26
N PHE A 204 14.67 4.24 -4.12
CA PHE A 204 13.81 4.07 -2.94
C PHE A 204 14.50 3.41 -1.74
N GLY A 205 15.70 2.87 -1.92
CA GLY A 205 16.44 2.14 -0.91
C GLY A 205 16.73 2.97 0.34
N LEU A 206 16.61 2.33 1.51
CA LEU A 206 17.15 2.86 2.77
C LEU A 206 18.69 2.75 2.84
N TYR A 207 19.23 1.80 2.08
CA TYR A 207 20.66 1.51 1.95
C TYR A 207 21.10 1.55 0.49
N ARG A 208 22.36 1.93 0.25
CA ARG A 208 23.00 1.83 -1.06
C ARG A 208 23.37 0.38 -1.39
N PRO A 209 23.72 0.07 -2.66
CA PRO A 209 24.18 -1.27 -3.03
C PRO A 209 25.42 -1.76 -2.26
N ASP A 210 26.26 -0.84 -1.77
CA ASP A 210 27.42 -1.13 -0.91
C ASP A 210 27.08 -1.38 0.56
N LYS A 211 25.79 -1.40 0.91
CA LYS A 211 25.22 -1.59 2.26
C LYS A 211 25.41 -0.40 3.20
N SER A 212 25.95 0.72 2.73
CA SER A 212 25.96 1.96 3.51
C SER A 212 24.54 2.49 3.70
N SER A 213 24.22 2.98 4.90
CA SER A 213 22.93 3.62 5.15
C SER A 213 22.87 4.99 4.46
N LYS A 214 21.73 5.32 3.84
CA LYS A 214 21.51 6.65 3.25
C LYS A 214 21.07 7.69 4.29
N TYR A 215 20.36 7.23 5.31
CA TYR A 215 19.58 8.13 6.17
C TYR A 215 19.86 7.99 7.67
N GLN A 216 20.52 6.90 8.11
CA GLN A 216 20.77 6.61 9.53
C GLN A 216 19.48 6.61 10.38
N LEU A 217 18.42 6.00 9.86
CA LEU A 217 17.11 5.93 10.53
C LEU A 217 17.17 5.14 11.84
N ARG A 218 16.29 5.50 12.77
CA ARG A 218 16.07 4.76 14.02
C ARG A 218 14.70 4.09 13.95
N PHE A 219 14.68 2.77 14.00
CA PHE A 219 13.46 1.99 14.16
C PHE A 219 13.29 1.80 15.67
N ASN A 220 12.34 2.51 16.28
CA ASN A 220 12.04 2.32 17.69
C ASN A 220 11.44 0.91 17.86
N ASN A 221 12.13 0.04 18.61
CA ASN A 221 11.65 -1.28 19.00
C ASN A 221 10.89 -1.21 20.33
#